data_AF-A0A7Y3ED99-F1
#
_entry.id   AF-A0A7Y3ED99-F1
#
_cell.length_a   1.000
_cell.length_b   1.000
_cell.length_c   1.000
_cell.angle_alpha   90.00
_cell.angle_beta   90.00
_cell.angle_gamma   90.00
#
_symmetry.space_group_name_H-M   'P 1'
#
loop_
_entity.id
_entity.type
_entity.pdbx_description
1 polymer ?
#
loop_
_entity_poly.entity_id
_entity_poly.type
_entity_poly.pdbx_seq_one_letter_code
_entity_poly.pdbx_strand_id
1 'polypeptide(L)'
;MSQSEVEAELTKAFEDGSLPLPEGDAYAYMLSAGQHLGPAGQWRPHFMLYMPYATNEDVGGSPATPAFPFVGPEIGHPHSTMVIVMTEFVDPADVVLPR
;
A
#
# COMPACT_ATOMS: atom_id res chain seq x y z
N MET A 1 -11.24 1.11 21.57
CA MET A 1 -9.93 0.50 21.30
C MET A 1 -9.00 1.56 20.77
N SER A 2 -7.73 1.55 21.18
CA SER A 2 -6.65 2.31 20.55
C SER A 2 -6.23 1.65 19.23
N GLN A 3 -5.46 2.38 18.41
CA GLN A 3 -4.86 1.82 17.19
C GLN A 3 -3.95 0.61 17.50
N SER A 4 -3.15 0.70 18.56
CA SER A 4 -2.27 -0.41 18.97
C SER A 4 -3.03 -1.65 19.44
N GLU A 5 -4.20 -1.48 20.06
CA GLU A 5 -5.08 -2.61 20.42
C GLU A 5 -5.66 -3.28 19.16
N VAL A 6 -6.02 -2.49 18.15
CA VAL A 6 -6.47 -3.03 16.85
C VAL A 6 -5.35 -3.83 16.17
N GLU A 7 -4.13 -3.27 16.10
CA GLU A 7 -2.98 -3.93 15.46
C GLU A 7 -2.59 -5.24 16.14
N ALA A 8 -2.62 -5.28 17.48
CA ALA A 8 -2.33 -6.50 18.24
C ALA A 8 -3.37 -7.60 18.00
N GLU A 9 -4.66 -7.25 18.01
CA GLU A 9 -5.74 -8.21 17.74
C GLU A 9 -5.70 -8.71 16.29
N LEU A 10 -5.43 -7.85 15.31
CA LEU A 10 -5.25 -8.25 13.92
C LEU A 10 -4.08 -9.21 13.75
N THR A 11 -2.93 -8.89 14.34
CA THR A 11 -1.73 -9.74 14.27
C THR A 11 -2.01 -11.13 14.81
N LYS A 12 -2.61 -11.20 16.01
CA LYS A 12 -3.00 -12.45 16.64
C LYS A 12 -3.98 -13.25 15.77
N ALA A 13 -4.99 -12.59 15.21
CA ALA A 13 -6.00 -13.26 14.39
C ALA A 13 -5.42 -13.83 13.07
N PHE A 14 -4.40 -13.19 12.50
CA PHE A 14 -3.66 -13.75 11.36
C PHE A 14 -2.74 -14.91 11.78
N GLU A 15 -2.08 -14.81 12.94
CA GLU A 15 -1.19 -15.87 13.48
C GLU A 15 -1.97 -17.13 13.87
N ASP A 16 -3.15 -16.98 14.47
CA ASP A 16 -4.00 -18.10 14.89
C ASP A 16 -4.93 -18.61 13.76
N GLY A 17 -4.93 -17.93 12.61
CA GLY A 17 -5.70 -18.30 11.42
C GLY A 17 -7.21 -18.05 11.51
N SER A 18 -7.69 -17.33 12.54
CA SER A 18 -9.09 -16.91 12.63
C SER A 18 -9.44 -15.85 11.56
N LEU A 19 -8.45 -15.07 11.13
CA LEU A 19 -8.50 -14.29 9.89
C LEU A 19 -7.62 -14.95 8.83
N PRO A 20 -8.19 -15.41 7.71
CA PRO A 20 -7.39 -15.97 6.63
C PRO A 20 -6.59 -14.86 5.95
N LEU A 21 -5.36 -15.17 5.58
CA LEU A 21 -4.67 -14.36 4.59
C LEU A 21 -5.43 -14.46 3.27
N PRO A 22 -5.64 -13.34 2.54
CA PRO A 22 -6.03 -13.37 1.15
C PRO A 22 -5.19 -14.39 0.37
N GLU A 23 -5.84 -15.15 -0.51
CA GLU A 23 -5.15 -16.06 -1.41
C GLU A 23 -4.09 -15.29 -2.21
N GLY A 24 -2.93 -15.92 -2.47
CA GLY A 24 -1.94 -15.35 -3.36
C GLY A 24 -2.62 -14.97 -4.66
N ASP A 25 -2.42 -13.74 -5.13
CA ASP A 25 -3.10 -13.06 -6.25
C ASP A 25 -4.21 -12.06 -5.85
N ALA A 26 -4.37 -11.71 -4.58
CA ALA A 26 -5.22 -10.59 -4.20
C ALA A 26 -4.60 -9.24 -4.59
N TYR A 27 -5.32 -8.47 -5.41
CA TYR A 27 -4.96 -7.10 -5.76
C TYR A 27 -6.18 -6.18 -5.71
N ALA A 28 -5.92 -4.91 -5.41
CA ALA A 28 -6.87 -3.82 -5.53
C ALA A 28 -6.27 -2.74 -6.44
N TYR A 29 -7.12 -1.91 -7.03
CA TYR A 29 -6.66 -0.81 -7.84
C TYR A 29 -7.55 0.41 -7.62
N MET A 30 -6.94 1.59 -7.73
CA MET A 30 -7.65 2.84 -7.80
C MET A 30 -7.05 3.65 -8.95
N LEU A 31 -7.74 3.66 -10.10
CA LEU A 31 -7.25 4.27 -11.34
C LEU A 31 -7.92 5.62 -11.65
N SER A 32 -8.68 6.19 -10.71
CA SER A 32 -9.36 7.46 -10.93
C SER A 32 -8.39 8.62 -10.79
N ALA A 33 -8.19 9.38 -11.87
CA ALA A 33 -7.48 10.66 -11.83
C ALA A 33 -8.18 11.71 -10.94
N GLY A 34 -9.46 11.50 -10.60
CA GLY A 34 -10.23 12.35 -9.70
C GLY A 34 -10.29 11.87 -8.25
N GLN A 35 -9.42 10.94 -7.83
CA GLN A 35 -9.42 10.43 -6.46
C GLN A 35 -9.16 11.56 -5.46
N HIS A 36 -10.10 11.77 -4.52
CA HIS A 36 -9.98 12.74 -3.44
C HIS A 36 -10.17 12.05 -2.09
N LEU A 37 -9.12 12.04 -1.27
CA LEU A 37 -9.06 11.45 0.06
C LEU A 37 -9.55 12.43 1.16
N GLY A 38 -10.35 13.43 0.78
CA GLY A 38 -10.81 14.48 1.69
C GLY A 38 -9.65 15.40 2.13
N PRO A 39 -9.46 15.68 3.44
CA PRO A 39 -8.39 16.57 3.92
C PRO A 39 -6.98 16.11 3.54
N ALA A 40 -6.77 14.82 3.26
CA ALA A 40 -5.49 14.28 2.80
C ALA A 40 -5.19 14.62 1.32
N GLY A 41 -6.10 15.30 0.62
CA GLY A 41 -5.91 15.77 -0.74
C GLY A 41 -6.20 14.71 -1.80
N GLN A 42 -5.55 14.84 -2.95
CA GLN A 42 -5.65 13.87 -4.04
C GLN A 42 -4.50 12.87 -3.96
N TRP A 43 -4.79 11.63 -4.34
CA TRP A 43 -3.78 10.59 -4.45
C TRP A 43 -3.73 10.08 -5.88
N ARG A 44 -2.57 9.52 -6.25
CA ARG A 44 -2.28 9.13 -7.63
C ARG A 44 -2.94 7.80 -7.99
N PRO A 45 -3.32 7.58 -9.26
CA PRO A 45 -3.71 6.27 -9.75
C PRO A 45 -2.67 5.19 -9.40
N HIS A 46 -3.10 4.08 -8.81
CA HIS A 46 -2.18 3.03 -8.34
C HIS A 46 -2.83 1.64 -8.29
N PHE A 47 -1.97 0.62 -8.41
CA PHE A 47 -2.28 -0.75 -8.03
C PHE A 47 -1.74 -1.05 -6.63
N MET A 48 -2.46 -1.93 -5.94
CA MET A 48 -2.12 -2.47 -4.64
C MET A 48 -2.09 -3.99 -4.75
N LEU A 49 -0.91 -4.58 -4.59
CA LEU A 49 -0.74 -6.02 -4.56
C LEU A 49 -0.57 -6.44 -3.11
N TYR A 50 -1.43 -7.35 -2.66
CA TYR A 50 -1.35 -7.85 -1.31
C TYR A 50 -0.10 -8.71 -1.14
N MET A 51 0.77 -8.33 -0.20
CA MET A 51 2.06 -8.97 0.03
C MET A 51 2.32 -9.07 1.54
N PRO A 52 1.75 -10.09 2.22
CA PRO A 52 1.88 -10.26 3.67
C PRO A 52 3.32 -10.21 4.14
N TYR A 53 3.57 -9.47 5.22
CA TYR A 53 4.86 -9.35 5.89
C TYR A 53 6.00 -8.82 5.01
N ALA A 54 5.71 -8.36 3.80
CA ALA A 54 6.73 -7.83 2.90
C ALA A 54 7.30 -6.52 3.45
N THR A 55 8.57 -6.30 3.11
CA THR A 55 9.32 -5.09 3.39
C THR A 55 9.77 -4.44 2.10
N ASN A 56 10.29 -3.20 2.16
CA ASN A 56 10.83 -2.56 0.95
C ASN A 56 12.03 -3.32 0.38
N GLU A 57 12.78 -4.08 1.18
CA GLU A 57 13.89 -4.92 0.71
C GLU A 57 13.41 -6.04 -0.23
N ASP A 58 12.22 -6.61 0.03
CA ASP A 58 11.64 -7.68 -0.78
C ASP A 58 11.23 -7.20 -2.19
N VAL A 59 11.10 -5.88 -2.39
CA VAL A 59 10.75 -5.23 -3.67
C VAL A 59 11.90 -4.38 -4.23
N GLY A 60 13.13 -4.68 -3.82
CA GLY A 60 14.35 -4.09 -4.38
C GLY A 60 14.92 -2.88 -3.61
N GLY A 61 14.45 -2.62 -2.39
CA GLY A 61 15.01 -1.61 -1.48
C GLY A 61 14.82 -0.17 -1.96
N SER A 62 13.89 0.07 -2.89
CA SER A 62 13.70 1.40 -3.47
C SER A 62 13.11 2.37 -2.44
N PRO A 63 13.43 3.68 -2.52
CA PRO A 63 12.79 4.68 -1.68
C PRO A 63 11.27 4.67 -1.90
N ALA A 64 10.50 4.77 -0.83
CA ALA A 64 9.03 4.85 -0.85
C ALA A 64 8.57 6.17 -1.50
N THR A 65 8.60 6.18 -2.83
CA THR A 65 8.28 7.32 -3.68
C THR A 65 7.37 6.86 -4.81
N PRO A 66 6.52 7.74 -5.36
CA PRO A 66 5.66 7.38 -6.48
C PRO A 66 6.39 6.96 -7.78
N ALA A 67 7.72 7.06 -7.84
CA ALA A 67 8.50 6.68 -9.01
C ALA A 67 8.83 5.18 -9.07
N PHE A 68 8.72 4.48 -7.93
CA PHE A 68 9.09 3.07 -7.81
C PHE A 68 8.00 2.30 -7.07
N PRO A 69 7.84 1.00 -7.32
CA PRO A 69 7.08 0.12 -6.43
C PRO A 69 7.64 0.20 -5.01
N PHE A 70 6.76 0.26 -4.02
CA PHE A 70 7.15 0.27 -2.61
C PHE A 70 6.13 -0.49 -1.78
N VAL A 71 6.55 -1.04 -0.64
CA VAL A 71 5.63 -1.62 0.34
C VAL A 71 5.16 -0.55 1.32
N GLY A 72 3.86 -0.50 1.57
CA GLY A 72 3.21 0.38 2.52
C GLY A 72 1.68 0.28 2.45
N PRO A 73 0.93 0.94 3.35
CA PRO A 73 1.40 1.74 4.48
C PRO A 73 1.95 0.91 5.65
N GLU A 74 1.55 -0.36 5.80
CA GLU A 74 1.81 -1.19 6.99
C GLU A 74 2.92 -2.22 6.71
N ILE A 75 4.16 -1.75 6.61
CA ILE A 75 5.34 -2.55 6.20
C ILE A 75 5.65 -3.65 7.22
N GLY A 76 5.89 -4.88 6.76
CA GLY A 76 6.23 -6.02 7.63
C GLY A 76 5.06 -6.60 8.42
N HIS A 77 3.84 -6.10 8.21
CA HIS A 77 2.63 -6.58 8.87
C HIS A 77 1.88 -7.61 8.02
N PRO A 78 0.98 -8.42 8.60
CA PRO A 78 0.19 -9.39 7.85
C PRO A 78 -0.60 -8.76 6.69
N HIS A 79 -0.92 -7.47 6.78
CA HIS A 79 -1.69 -6.72 5.78
C HIS A 79 -0.84 -5.77 4.92
N SER A 80 0.48 -5.99 4.87
CA SER A 80 1.39 -5.30 3.95
C SER A 80 0.92 -5.40 2.50
N THR A 81 1.12 -4.31 1.75
CA THR A 81 0.71 -4.18 0.36
C THR A 81 1.85 -3.51 -0.41
N MET A 82 2.15 -4.01 -1.60
CA MET A 82 2.99 -3.30 -2.56
C MET A 82 2.14 -2.33 -3.36
N VAL A 83 2.51 -1.06 -3.35
CA VAL A 83 1.88 0.01 -4.11
C VAL A 83 2.70 0.26 -5.37
N ILE A 84 2.04 0.23 -6.52
CA ILE A 84 2.61 0.60 -7.82
C ILE A 84 1.83 1.80 -8.33
N VAL A 85 2.45 2.98 -8.35
CA VAL A 85 1.84 4.18 -8.91
C VAL A 85 1.89 4.13 -10.43
N MET A 86 0.73 4.30 -11.06
CA MET A 86 0.58 4.31 -12.50
C MET A 86 0.85 5.70 -13.04
N THR A 87 2.12 6.04 -13.24
CA THR A 87 2.57 7.37 -13.67
C THR A 87 1.99 7.80 -15.02
N GLU A 88 1.61 6.86 -15.87
CA GLU A 88 0.96 7.10 -17.17
C GLU A 88 -0.47 7.67 -17.06
N PHE A 89 -1.12 7.54 -15.89
CA PHE A 89 -2.43 8.13 -15.60
C PHE A 89 -2.33 9.35 -14.68
N VAL A 90 -1.12 9.77 -14.32
CA VAL A 90 -0.87 11.00 -13.56
C VAL A 90 -0.67 12.13 -14.57
N ASP A 91 -1.33 13.27 -14.36
CA ASP A 91 -1.04 14.46 -15.18
C ASP A 91 0.46 14.79 -15.03
N PRO A 92 1.21 14.96 -16.13
CA PRO A 92 2.61 15.35 -16.07
C PRO A 92 2.89 16.57 -15.17
N ALA A 93 1.92 17.47 -15.00
CA ALA A 93 2.00 18.61 -14.10
C ALA A 93 2.04 18.22 -12.60
N ASP A 94 1.50 17.06 -12.23
CA ASP A 94 1.45 16.54 -10.85
C ASP A 94 2.66 15.67 -10.49
N VAL A 95 3.53 15.37 -11.47
CA VAL A 95 4.82 14.68 -11.27
C VAL A 95 5.89 15.71 -10.88
N VAL A 96 5.68 16.40 -9.76
CA VAL A 96 6.79 17.12 -9.12
C VAL A 96 7.58 16.08 -8.32
N LEU A 97 8.69 15.63 -8.87
CA LEU A 97 9.71 14.92 -8.09
C LEU A 97 10.31 15.93 -7.10
N PRO A 98 10.39 15.61 -5.79
CA PRO A 98 11.14 16.45 -4.88
C PRO A 98 12.59 16.57 -5.40
N ARG A 99 13.08 17.81 -5.50
CA ARG A 99 14.49 18.08 -5.81
C ARG A 99 15.37 17.76 -4.61
#